data_AF-A0A2M7VKG0-F1
#
_entry.id   AF-A0A2M7VKG0-F1
#
_cell.length_a   1.000
_cell.length_b   1.000
_cell.length_c   1.000
_cell.angle_alpha   90.00
_cell.angle_beta   90.00
_cell.angle_gamma   90.00
#
_symmetry.space_group_name_H-M   'P 1'
#
loop_
_entity.id
_entity.type
_entity.pdbx_description
1 polymer ?
#
loop_
_entity_poly.entity_id
_entity_poly.type
_entity_poly.pdbx_seq_one_letter_code
_entity_poly.pdbx_strand_id
1 'polypeptide(L)'
;MENLFGENYNHINNASQGDIELNLYCDEVKDKECPIIKDKWHYFGILIVPTNIEKIFLVDLLKKRFRVNNLSEVDRKTEYFPKNNRIVHFHSLGADTYHIAKRWYDYIRDPKSCDKVYFSILGVNQNKLNPESFGNEELFERIYNRFFRTAVIFSIKKYFPGRNIIIKNIFHEEGEQEYHEFFPWHIFYRINEDCENITCLNKEVSFLNKDHRKNNTANFIQLVDVILGSAVNNLHNSTKNEHKVKLTEDFSGLIKRLVESPENPNSTYCKDYYKRMNISFFPKQNINPKDEYLEYKKRMNQFYHGREIVFLNRRQKRLF
;
A
#
# COMPACT_ATOMS: atom_id res chain seq x y z
N MET A 1 -24.58 31.35 26.52
CA MET A 1 -24.67 30.03 25.87
C MET A 1 -23.89 30.09 24.56
N GLU A 2 -22.61 30.44 24.60
CA GLU A 2 -21.47 29.56 24.90
C GLU A 2 -21.34 28.37 23.92
N ASN A 3 -20.45 28.59 22.95
CA ASN A 3 -19.42 27.68 22.41
C ASN A 3 -19.80 26.23 22.05
N LEU A 4 -20.07 26.01 20.76
CA LEU A 4 -19.90 24.70 20.10
C LEU A 4 -19.25 24.76 18.70
N PHE A 5 -18.72 25.92 18.28
CA PHE A 5 -18.01 26.08 17.02
C PHE A 5 -16.58 26.54 17.28
N GLY A 6 -15.72 25.59 17.63
CA GLY A 6 -14.34 25.89 17.96
C GLY A 6 -13.55 24.65 18.32
N GLU A 7 -13.53 23.63 17.46
CA GLU A 7 -12.47 22.64 17.51
C GLU A 7 -11.46 22.94 16.40
N ASN A 8 -10.37 23.55 16.84
CA ASN A 8 -9.12 23.66 16.13
C ASN A 8 -8.72 22.29 15.59
N TYR A 9 -8.57 22.20 14.26
CA TYR A 9 -7.83 21.12 13.62
C TYR A 9 -6.36 21.26 14.05
N ASN A 10 -6.06 20.69 15.21
CA ASN A 10 -4.71 20.47 15.65
C ASN A 10 -4.08 19.48 14.68
N HIS A 11 -3.04 19.95 14.01
CA HIS A 11 -1.99 19.10 13.49
C HIS A 11 -1.64 18.02 14.53
N ILE A 12 -1.24 16.83 14.09
CA ILE A 12 -0.50 15.85 14.89
C ILE A 12 0.90 16.44 15.18
N ASN A 13 0.94 17.57 15.87
CA ASN A 13 2.10 18.25 16.39
C ASN A 13 1.69 18.75 17.77
N ASN A 14 2.27 18.12 18.79
CA ASN A 14 2.14 18.43 20.22
C ASN A 14 0.95 17.80 20.98
N ALA A 15 0.61 16.55 20.67
CA ALA A 15 0.02 15.67 21.68
C ALA A 15 1.14 14.81 22.31
N SER A 16 1.04 14.59 23.61
CA SER A 16 1.95 13.84 24.49
C SER A 16 2.63 12.63 23.84
N GLN A 17 3.82 12.33 24.37
CA GLN A 17 4.71 11.20 24.09
C GLN A 17 4.04 9.84 24.40
N GLY A 18 2.91 9.55 23.75
CA GLY A 18 2.19 8.29 23.85
C GLY A 18 2.42 7.41 22.61
N ASP A 19 2.26 6.11 22.81
CA ASP A 19 2.45 5.13 21.76
C ASP A 19 1.41 5.30 20.64
N ILE A 20 1.81 5.06 19.40
CA ILE A 20 0.89 5.07 18.25
C ILE A 20 0.48 3.63 17.97
N GLU A 21 -0.81 3.37 18.06
CA GLU A 21 -1.37 2.07 17.74
C GLU A 21 -1.81 1.99 16.27
N LEU A 22 -1.42 0.92 15.58
CA LEU A 22 -1.64 0.75 14.13
C LEU A 22 -2.30 -0.60 13.81
N ASN A 23 -3.19 -0.57 12.83
CA ASN A 23 -3.61 -1.73 12.05
C ASN A 23 -3.04 -1.62 10.62
N LEU A 24 -2.49 -2.71 10.11
CA LEU A 24 -1.94 -2.79 8.76
C LEU A 24 -2.85 -3.64 7.87
N TYR A 25 -3.08 -3.20 6.63
CA TYR A 25 -3.85 -3.94 5.62
C TYR A 25 -2.98 -4.14 4.40
N CYS A 26 -2.76 -5.40 4.04
CA CYS A 26 -1.74 -5.79 3.08
C CYS A 26 -2.33 -6.59 1.92
N ASP A 27 -1.69 -6.44 0.77
CA ASP A 27 -1.92 -7.21 -0.46
C ASP A 27 -0.59 -7.28 -1.25
N GLU A 28 -0.49 -8.20 -2.19
CA GLU A 28 0.70 -8.42 -3.00
C GLU A 28 0.42 -8.67 -4.49
N VAL A 29 1.45 -8.44 -5.30
CA VAL A 29 1.49 -8.94 -6.67
C VAL A 29 2.80 -9.68 -6.87
N LYS A 30 2.71 -10.98 -7.18
CA LYS A 30 3.87 -11.85 -7.36
C LYS A 30 4.27 -12.01 -8.84
N ASP A 31 5.56 -12.22 -9.07
CA ASP A 31 6.19 -12.69 -10.31
C ASP A 31 5.80 -11.87 -11.56
N LYS A 32 5.66 -10.56 -11.40
CA LYS A 32 5.29 -9.69 -12.50
C LYS A 32 6.48 -9.40 -13.40
N GLU A 33 6.44 -9.97 -14.60
CA GLU A 33 7.46 -9.69 -15.61
C GLU A 33 7.38 -8.24 -16.11
N CYS A 34 8.52 -7.56 -16.15
CA CYS A 34 8.68 -6.26 -16.79
C CYS A 34 8.63 -6.42 -18.31
N PRO A 35 7.74 -5.72 -19.03
CA PRO A 35 7.60 -5.92 -20.48
C PRO A 35 8.84 -5.49 -21.29
N ILE A 36 9.72 -4.65 -20.72
CA ILE A 36 10.89 -4.09 -21.40
C ILE A 36 12.13 -4.94 -21.14
N ILE A 37 12.52 -5.07 -19.87
CA ILE A 37 13.79 -5.73 -19.48
C ILE A 37 13.60 -7.19 -19.05
N LYS A 38 12.38 -7.72 -19.04
CA LYS A 38 12.05 -9.11 -18.70
C LYS A 38 12.37 -9.57 -17.27
N ASP A 39 12.88 -8.68 -16.42
CA ASP A 39 12.97 -8.91 -14.98
C ASP A 39 11.60 -9.21 -14.36
N LYS A 40 11.57 -10.13 -13.41
CA LYS A 40 10.43 -10.47 -12.56
C LYS A 40 10.43 -9.64 -11.28
N TRP A 41 9.25 -9.16 -10.95
CA TRP A 41 9.02 -8.25 -9.83
C TRP A 41 7.93 -8.74 -8.90
N HIS A 42 8.20 -8.61 -7.61
CA HIS A 42 7.21 -8.72 -6.54
C HIS A 42 6.84 -7.35 -6.02
N TYR A 43 5.59 -7.16 -5.64
CA TYR A 43 5.14 -5.92 -5.01
C TYR A 43 4.39 -6.22 -3.74
N PHE A 44 4.73 -5.50 -2.68
CA PHE A 44 4.03 -5.53 -1.40
C PHE A 44 3.34 -4.19 -1.21
N GLY A 45 2.02 -4.19 -1.11
CA GLY A 45 1.21 -3.03 -0.77
C GLY A 45 0.82 -3.07 0.71
N ILE A 46 1.03 -1.97 1.42
CA ILE A 46 0.67 -1.84 2.83
C ILE A 46 -0.09 -0.54 3.02
N LEU A 47 -1.34 -0.62 3.48
CA LEU A 47 -2.12 0.49 3.99
C LEU A 47 -2.00 0.49 5.51
N ILE A 48 -1.65 1.65 6.09
CA ILE A 48 -1.35 1.80 7.51
C ILE A 48 -2.43 2.69 8.12
N VAL A 49 -3.13 2.19 9.12
CA VAL A 49 -4.29 2.87 9.72
C VAL A 49 -4.10 2.98 11.22
N PRO A 50 -3.86 4.19 11.77
CA PRO A 50 -3.91 4.41 13.20
C PRO A 50 -5.28 4.05 13.77
N THR A 51 -5.30 3.29 14.87
CA THR A 51 -6.53 2.70 15.42
C THR A 51 -7.53 3.76 15.88
N ASN A 52 -7.05 4.91 16.32
CA ASN A 52 -7.87 6.05 16.75
C ASN A 52 -8.68 6.69 15.60
N ILE A 53 -8.29 6.48 14.33
CA ILE A 53 -9.01 7.01 13.16
C ILE A 53 -9.64 5.94 12.28
N GLU A 54 -9.40 4.65 12.55
CA GLU A 54 -9.83 3.54 11.69
C GLU A 54 -11.33 3.58 11.39
N LYS A 55 -12.16 3.74 12.42
CA LYS A 55 -13.62 3.78 12.28
C LYS A 55 -14.07 4.97 11.40
N ILE A 56 -13.45 6.13 11.57
CA ILE A 56 -13.77 7.33 10.79
C ILE A 56 -13.37 7.10 9.32
N PHE A 57 -12.16 6.60 9.09
CA PHE A 57 -11.68 6.32 7.74
C PHE A 57 -12.56 5.27 7.03
N LEU A 58 -12.97 4.22 7.73
CA LEU A 58 -13.88 3.20 7.20
C LEU A 58 -15.24 3.80 6.82
N VAL A 59 -15.81 4.64 7.68
CA VAL A 59 -17.08 5.34 7.41
C VAL A 59 -16.96 6.22 6.17
N ASP A 60 -15.85 6.94 6.01
CA ASP A 60 -15.61 7.77 4.83
C ASP A 60 -15.51 6.93 3.55
N LEU A 61 -14.81 5.80 3.57
CA LEU A 61 -14.75 4.88 2.43
C LEU A 61 -16.13 4.32 2.06
N LEU A 62 -16.96 3.99 3.05
CA LEU A 62 -18.32 3.52 2.83
C LEU A 62 -19.23 4.62 2.25
N LYS A 63 -19.11 5.85 2.74
CA LYS A 63 -19.82 7.02 2.17
C LYS A 63 -19.43 7.23 0.71
N LYS A 64 -18.14 7.16 0.39
CA LYS A 64 -17.66 7.24 -0.99
C LYS A 64 -18.14 6.06 -1.83
N ARG A 65 -18.15 4.84 -1.29
CA ARG A 65 -18.69 3.65 -1.97
C ARG A 65 -20.15 3.85 -2.36
N PHE A 66 -21.00 4.28 -1.44
CA PHE A 66 -22.45 4.40 -1.69
C PHE A 66 -22.91 5.77 -2.19
N ARG A 67 -22.01 6.75 -2.34
CA ARG A 67 -22.30 8.12 -2.79
C ARG A 67 -23.28 8.87 -1.89
N VAL A 68 -23.09 8.75 -0.57
CA VAL A 68 -23.94 9.39 0.44
C VAL A 68 -23.11 10.28 1.36
N ASN A 69 -23.76 11.24 2.02
CA ASN A 69 -23.12 12.07 3.04
C ASN A 69 -23.22 11.41 4.42
N ASN A 70 -24.31 10.67 4.64
CA ASN A 70 -24.55 9.87 5.84
C ASN A 70 -24.88 8.43 5.46
N LEU A 71 -24.34 7.45 6.21
CA LEU A 71 -24.61 6.03 5.94
C LEU A 71 -26.07 5.63 6.17
N SER A 72 -26.83 6.42 6.94
CA SER A 72 -28.29 6.24 7.07
C SER A 72 -29.07 6.55 5.80
N GLU A 73 -28.48 7.28 4.84
CA GLU A 73 -29.09 7.65 3.56
C GLU A 73 -28.97 6.53 2.51
N VAL A 74 -28.30 5.42 2.83
CA VAL A 74 -28.11 4.31 1.89
C VAL A 74 -29.45 3.60 1.65
N ASP A 75 -30.12 3.96 0.57
CA ASP A 75 -31.34 3.30 0.13
C ASP A 75 -31.02 2.01 -0.65
N ARG A 76 -31.29 0.88 0.00
CA ARG A 76 -31.08 -0.48 -0.52
C ARG A 76 -32.07 -0.88 -1.62
N LYS A 77 -33.15 -0.12 -1.82
CA LYS A 77 -34.16 -0.38 -2.84
C LYS A 77 -33.80 0.28 -4.19
N THR A 78 -32.82 1.17 -4.21
CA THR A 78 -32.37 1.81 -5.45
C THR A 78 -31.65 0.83 -6.38
N GLU A 79 -31.75 1.06 -7.69
CA GLU A 79 -30.99 0.30 -8.69
C GLU A 79 -29.46 0.49 -8.57
N TYR A 80 -29.01 1.53 -7.86
CA TYR A 80 -27.60 1.85 -7.64
C TYR A 80 -26.99 1.06 -6.48
N PHE A 81 -27.79 0.66 -5.49
CA PHE A 81 -27.30 -0.12 -4.36
C PHE A 81 -26.55 -1.39 -4.79
N PRO A 82 -27.10 -2.29 -5.63
CA PRO A 82 -26.38 -3.49 -6.05
C PRO A 82 -25.13 -3.19 -6.90
N LYS A 83 -25.09 -2.06 -7.61
CA LYS A 83 -23.91 -1.60 -8.36
C LYS A 83 -22.79 -1.15 -7.41
N ASN A 84 -23.14 -0.46 -6.32
CA ASN A 84 -22.19 0.02 -5.31
C ASN A 84 -21.83 -1.02 -4.23
N ASN A 85 -22.64 -2.07 -4.06
CA ASN A 85 -22.43 -3.15 -3.11
C ASN A 85 -21.66 -4.34 -3.72
N ARG A 86 -20.65 -4.06 -4.55
CA ARG A 86 -19.80 -5.07 -5.20
C ARG A 86 -18.42 -5.15 -4.57
N ILE A 87 -17.82 -6.33 -4.59
CA ILE A 87 -16.42 -6.50 -4.22
C ILE A 87 -15.56 -5.81 -5.26
N VAL A 88 -14.72 -4.88 -4.82
CA VAL A 88 -13.74 -4.21 -5.67
C VAL A 88 -12.46 -5.03 -5.64
N HIS A 89 -12.04 -5.51 -6.81
CA HIS A 89 -10.76 -6.18 -6.99
C HIS A 89 -10.18 -5.74 -8.34
N PHE A 90 -8.94 -5.25 -8.33
CA PHE A 90 -8.29 -4.70 -9.51
C PHE A 90 -8.21 -5.72 -10.65
N HIS A 91 -7.98 -7.01 -10.33
CA HIS A 91 -7.93 -8.06 -11.34
C HIS A 91 -9.28 -8.28 -12.05
N SER A 92 -10.41 -8.09 -11.37
CA SER A 92 -11.75 -8.28 -11.95
C SER A 92 -12.52 -6.95 -12.12
N LEU A 93 -11.80 -5.83 -12.22
CA LEU A 93 -12.40 -4.50 -12.32
C LEU A 93 -13.30 -4.37 -13.56
N GLY A 94 -14.56 -4.02 -13.32
CA GLY A 94 -15.58 -3.71 -14.34
C GLY A 94 -16.10 -2.28 -14.16
N ALA A 95 -17.16 -1.92 -14.88
CA ALA A 95 -17.72 -0.57 -14.87
C ALA A 95 -18.12 -0.10 -13.46
N ASP A 96 -18.90 -0.91 -12.74
CA ASP A 96 -19.40 -0.57 -11.40
C ASP A 96 -18.26 -0.41 -10.38
N THR A 97 -17.32 -1.36 -10.37
CA THR A 97 -16.20 -1.38 -9.43
C THR A 97 -15.15 -0.32 -9.77
N TYR A 98 -14.99 0.05 -11.04
CA TYR A 98 -14.22 1.22 -11.46
C TYR A 98 -14.75 2.51 -10.81
N HIS A 99 -16.07 2.72 -10.83
CA HIS A 99 -16.64 3.93 -10.25
C HIS A 99 -16.47 4.00 -8.73
N ILE A 100 -16.50 2.88 -8.03
CA ILE A 100 -16.16 2.82 -6.59
C ILE A 100 -14.68 3.17 -6.39
N ALA A 101 -13.78 2.49 -7.11
CA ALA A 101 -12.34 2.70 -7.03
C ALA A 101 -11.93 4.15 -7.34
N LYS A 102 -12.57 4.77 -8.35
CA LYS A 102 -12.37 6.18 -8.68
C LYS A 102 -12.74 7.10 -7.52
N ARG A 103 -13.88 6.87 -6.86
CA ARG A 103 -14.30 7.71 -5.71
C ARG A 103 -13.36 7.57 -4.52
N TRP A 104 -12.78 6.39 -4.32
CA TRP A 104 -11.72 6.20 -3.32
C TRP A 104 -10.43 6.91 -3.71
N TYR A 105 -10.05 6.87 -4.99
CA TYR A 105 -8.92 7.64 -5.49
C TYR A 105 -9.08 9.15 -5.30
N ASP A 106 -10.25 9.68 -5.65
CA ASP A 106 -10.57 11.09 -5.46
C ASP A 106 -10.49 11.46 -3.95
N TYR A 107 -10.96 10.56 -3.07
CA TYR A 107 -10.82 10.70 -1.63
C TYR A 107 -9.35 10.65 -1.16
N ILE A 108 -8.49 9.80 -1.72
CA ILE A 108 -7.06 9.75 -1.34
C ILE A 108 -6.35 11.08 -1.63
N ARG A 109 -6.76 11.76 -2.71
CA ARG A 109 -6.19 13.03 -3.16
C ARG A 109 -6.78 14.26 -2.52
N ASP A 110 -7.96 14.14 -1.92
CA ASP A 110 -8.64 15.26 -1.27
C ASP A 110 -7.80 15.78 -0.08
N PRO A 111 -7.45 17.08 -0.04
CA PRO A 111 -6.73 17.67 1.09
C PRO A 111 -7.43 17.50 2.45
N LYS A 112 -8.73 17.23 2.48
CA LYS A 112 -9.51 17.05 3.73
C LYS A 112 -9.36 15.67 4.37
N SER A 113 -8.86 14.70 3.62
CA SER A 113 -8.66 13.30 4.03
C SER A 113 -7.18 12.91 4.03
N CYS A 114 -6.28 13.87 3.77
CA CYS A 114 -4.87 13.58 3.59
C CYS A 114 -4.22 12.96 4.84
N ASP A 115 -4.66 13.37 6.02
CA ASP A 115 -4.20 12.93 7.34
C ASP A 115 -4.58 11.48 7.70
N LYS A 116 -5.46 10.83 6.91
CA LYS A 116 -5.99 9.49 7.17
C LYS A 116 -5.39 8.39 6.31
N VAL A 117 -4.71 8.76 5.22
CA VAL A 117 -4.26 7.79 4.21
C VAL A 117 -2.74 7.68 4.23
N TYR A 118 -2.25 6.59 4.81
CA TYR A 118 -0.85 6.20 4.79
C TYR A 118 -0.69 4.89 4.02
N PHE A 119 0.10 4.87 2.95
CA PHE A 119 0.40 3.61 2.26
C PHE A 119 1.85 3.54 1.78
N SER A 120 2.37 2.33 1.67
CA SER A 120 3.68 2.07 1.07
C SER A 120 3.58 0.92 0.09
N ILE A 121 4.24 1.07 -1.05
CA ILE A 121 4.48 -0.02 -2.01
C ILE A 121 5.98 -0.25 -2.10
N LEU A 122 6.42 -1.50 -1.89
CA LEU A 122 7.78 -1.93 -2.14
C LEU A 122 7.80 -2.90 -3.32
N GLY A 123 8.48 -2.52 -4.40
CA GLY A 123 8.79 -3.41 -5.53
C GLY A 123 10.14 -4.10 -5.35
N VAL A 124 10.19 -5.43 -5.46
CA VAL A 124 11.40 -6.25 -5.35
C VAL A 124 11.69 -6.93 -6.67
N ASN A 125 12.85 -6.65 -7.26
CA ASN A 125 13.34 -7.29 -8.48
C ASN A 125 14.06 -8.59 -8.13
N GLN A 126 13.42 -9.73 -8.42
CA GLN A 126 13.98 -11.04 -8.09
C GLN A 126 15.26 -11.34 -8.88
N ASN A 127 15.35 -10.91 -10.13
CA ASN A 127 16.50 -11.20 -11.00
C ASN A 127 17.80 -10.56 -10.52
N LYS A 128 17.71 -9.54 -9.65
CA LYS A 128 18.86 -8.85 -9.07
C LYS A 128 19.23 -9.33 -7.66
N LEU A 129 18.44 -10.25 -7.10
CA LEU A 129 18.78 -10.89 -5.82
C LEU A 129 19.76 -12.03 -6.08
N ASN A 130 20.60 -12.32 -5.09
CA ASN A 130 21.36 -13.57 -5.08
C ASN A 130 20.61 -14.63 -4.27
N PRO A 131 20.10 -15.70 -4.91
CA PRO A 131 19.50 -16.86 -4.26
C PRO A 131 20.30 -17.41 -3.06
N GLU A 132 21.62 -17.54 -3.21
CA GLU A 132 22.48 -18.19 -2.21
C GLU A 132 22.48 -17.42 -0.87
N SER A 133 22.18 -16.12 -0.91
CA SER A 133 22.10 -15.27 0.30
C SER A 133 20.86 -15.51 1.16
N PHE A 134 19.98 -16.44 0.78
CA PHE A 134 18.73 -16.74 1.47
C PHE A 134 18.60 -18.22 1.87
N GLY A 135 19.62 -19.05 1.60
CA GLY A 135 19.67 -20.48 1.94
C GLY A 135 19.21 -21.39 0.80
N ASN A 136 19.26 -22.71 1.04
CA ASN A 136 19.11 -23.74 0.00
C ASN A 136 17.68 -24.31 -0.15
N GLU A 137 16.78 -24.07 0.81
CA GLU A 137 15.39 -24.56 0.83
C GLU A 137 14.40 -23.39 0.96
N GLU A 138 13.24 -23.48 0.29
CA GLU A 138 12.14 -22.49 0.35
C GLU A 138 12.60 -21.03 0.10
N LEU A 139 13.39 -20.88 -0.96
CA LEU A 139 14.04 -19.63 -1.30
C LEU A 139 13.05 -18.49 -1.52
N PHE A 140 11.96 -18.76 -2.23
CA PHE A 140 10.97 -17.75 -2.60
C PHE A 140 10.26 -17.22 -1.36
N GLU A 141 9.90 -18.12 -0.45
CA GLU A 141 9.15 -17.87 0.76
C GLU A 141 9.99 -17.08 1.77
N ARG A 142 11.27 -17.42 1.91
CA ARG A 142 12.21 -16.65 2.75
C ARG A 142 12.45 -15.25 2.20
N ILE A 143 12.60 -15.12 0.88
CA ILE A 143 12.68 -13.83 0.20
C ILE A 143 11.40 -13.03 0.50
N TYR A 144 10.23 -13.64 0.28
CA TYR A 144 8.93 -13.01 0.49
C TYR A 144 8.77 -12.51 1.93
N ASN A 145 8.93 -13.38 2.93
CA ASN A 145 8.82 -13.03 4.36
C ASN A 145 9.77 -11.90 4.75
N ARG A 146 11.02 -11.94 4.27
CA ARG A 146 12.03 -10.93 4.57
C ARG A 146 11.64 -9.58 3.99
N PHE A 147 11.20 -9.53 2.74
CA PHE A 147 10.84 -8.28 2.08
C PHE A 147 9.49 -7.73 2.54
N PHE A 148 8.51 -8.58 2.85
CA PHE A 148 7.25 -8.17 3.47
C PHE A 148 7.51 -7.48 4.82
N ARG A 149 8.29 -8.13 5.71
CA ARG A 149 8.75 -7.53 6.98
C ARG A 149 9.50 -6.22 6.75
N THR A 150 10.36 -6.17 5.74
CA THR A 150 11.11 -4.96 5.41
C THR A 150 10.18 -3.82 5.00
N ALA A 151 9.15 -4.10 4.19
CA ALA A 151 8.14 -3.13 3.79
C ALA A 151 7.34 -2.60 4.99
N VAL A 152 6.95 -3.48 5.92
CA VAL A 152 6.28 -3.11 7.18
C VAL A 152 7.16 -2.18 8.02
N ILE A 153 8.37 -2.61 8.37
CA ILE A 153 9.27 -1.83 9.24
C ILE A 153 9.62 -0.48 8.61
N PHE A 154 9.97 -0.48 7.32
CA PHE A 154 10.34 0.75 6.61
C PHE A 154 9.21 1.77 6.62
N SER A 155 8.00 1.34 6.29
CA SER A 155 6.85 2.25 6.17
C SER A 155 6.45 2.85 7.53
N ILE A 156 6.49 2.06 8.59
CA ILE A 156 6.25 2.54 9.96
C ILE A 156 7.32 3.57 10.38
N LYS A 157 8.61 3.24 10.23
CA LYS A 157 9.70 4.14 10.60
C LYS A 157 9.71 5.43 9.78
N LYS A 158 9.27 5.37 8.52
CA LYS A 158 9.14 6.54 7.65
C LYS A 158 8.03 7.49 8.10
N TYR A 159 6.87 6.98 8.44
CA TYR A 159 5.68 7.81 8.73
C TYR A 159 5.57 8.23 10.20
N PHE A 160 6.16 7.47 11.11
CA PHE A 160 6.12 7.74 12.54
C PHE A 160 7.53 7.76 13.16
N PRO A 161 8.43 8.63 12.67
CA PRO A 161 9.81 8.65 13.13
C PRO A 161 9.89 9.02 14.62
N GLY A 162 10.73 8.31 15.37
CA GLY A 162 10.99 8.57 16.79
C GLY A 162 9.81 8.29 17.73
N ARG A 163 8.78 7.58 17.26
CA ARG A 163 7.62 7.18 18.08
C ARG A 163 7.73 5.71 18.47
N ASN A 164 7.19 5.39 19.63
CA ASN A 164 6.85 4.02 20.00
C ASN A 164 5.58 3.61 19.26
N ILE A 165 5.61 2.42 18.66
CA ILE A 165 4.55 1.92 17.79
C ILE A 165 4.05 0.60 18.35
N ILE A 166 2.72 0.47 18.44
CA ILE A 166 2.04 -0.78 18.77
C ILE A 166 1.30 -1.26 17.52
N ILE A 167 1.79 -2.30 16.86
CA ILE A 167 1.05 -2.96 15.77
C ILE A 167 0.03 -3.88 16.41
N LYS A 168 -1.25 -3.50 16.37
CA LYS A 168 -2.34 -4.33 16.89
C LYS A 168 -2.60 -5.53 15.99
N ASN A 169 -2.76 -5.28 14.69
CA ASN A 169 -3.05 -6.32 13.71
C ASN A 169 -2.27 -6.08 12.42
N ILE A 170 -1.86 -7.18 11.78
CA ILE A 170 -1.49 -7.21 10.37
C ILE A 170 -2.56 -8.05 9.68
N PHE A 171 -3.37 -7.40 8.87
CA PHE A 171 -4.36 -8.04 8.02
C PHE A 171 -3.79 -8.25 6.63
N HIS A 172 -4.05 -9.42 6.06
CA HIS A 172 -3.63 -9.78 4.71
C HIS A 172 -4.83 -10.34 3.95
N GLU A 173 -4.86 -10.19 2.63
CA GLU A 173 -5.86 -10.90 1.83
C GLU A 173 -5.69 -12.42 1.98
N GLU A 174 -6.80 -13.16 2.09
CA GLU A 174 -6.80 -14.62 2.02
C GLU A 174 -6.10 -15.11 0.74
N GLY A 175 -5.21 -16.09 0.89
CA GLY A 175 -4.43 -16.62 -0.22
C GLY A 175 -3.39 -17.65 0.23
N GLU A 176 -2.50 -18.04 -0.68
CA GLU A 176 -1.49 -19.09 -0.45
C GLU A 176 -0.61 -18.84 0.79
N GLN A 177 -0.45 -17.58 1.20
CA GLN A 177 0.35 -17.20 2.36
C GLN A 177 -0.22 -17.68 3.70
N GLU A 178 -1.53 -17.96 3.75
CA GLU A 178 -2.18 -18.53 4.95
C GLU A 178 -1.66 -19.92 5.29
N TYR A 179 -1.36 -20.72 4.27
CA TYR A 179 -0.93 -22.10 4.42
C TYR A 179 0.59 -22.26 4.51
N HIS A 180 1.33 -21.15 4.49
CA HIS A 180 2.78 -21.17 4.57
C HIS A 180 3.25 -21.35 6.02
N GLU A 181 4.30 -22.15 6.25
CA GLU A 181 4.76 -22.49 7.61
C GLU A 181 5.16 -21.26 8.44
N PHE A 182 5.84 -20.29 7.82
CA PHE A 182 6.43 -19.17 8.56
C PHE A 182 5.68 -17.86 8.41
N PHE A 183 4.97 -17.62 7.31
CA PHE A 183 4.41 -16.29 7.03
C PHE A 183 3.40 -15.82 8.08
N PRO A 184 2.48 -16.68 8.56
CA PRO A 184 1.48 -16.27 9.55
C PRO A 184 2.08 -15.67 10.82
N TRP A 185 3.21 -16.14 11.32
CA TRP A 185 3.71 -15.73 12.65
C TRP A 185 5.12 -15.11 12.65
N HIS A 186 6.00 -15.48 11.70
CA HIS A 186 7.42 -15.15 11.76
C HIS A 186 7.69 -13.64 11.65
N ILE A 187 6.84 -12.89 10.95
CA ILE A 187 6.96 -11.43 10.88
C ILE A 187 6.84 -10.79 12.27
N PHE A 188 5.91 -11.26 13.11
CA PHE A 188 5.67 -10.74 14.45
C PHE A 188 6.84 -11.03 15.37
N TYR A 189 7.28 -12.31 15.37
CA TYR A 189 8.47 -12.74 16.11
C TYR A 189 9.66 -11.83 15.80
N ARG A 190 9.98 -11.67 14.52
CA ARG A 190 11.13 -10.86 14.12
C ARG A 190 10.98 -9.37 14.38
N ILE A 191 9.79 -8.78 14.25
CA ILE A 191 9.60 -7.37 14.57
C ILE A 191 9.86 -7.12 16.06
N ASN A 192 9.30 -7.97 16.92
CA ASN A 192 9.47 -7.86 18.37
C ASN A 192 10.94 -8.04 18.81
N GLU A 193 11.69 -8.94 18.15
CA GLU A 193 13.11 -9.14 18.44
C GLU A 193 14.02 -8.04 17.87
N ASP A 194 13.73 -7.59 16.63
CA ASP A 194 14.66 -6.72 15.88
C ASP A 194 14.36 -5.21 16.07
N CYS A 195 13.23 -4.81 16.66
CA CYS A 195 12.79 -3.41 16.75
C CYS A 195 12.41 -2.98 18.17
N GLU A 196 13.29 -2.27 18.86
CA GLU A 196 13.06 -1.77 20.22
C GLU A 196 11.83 -0.85 20.36
N ASN A 197 11.51 -0.07 19.32
CA ASN A 197 10.43 0.91 19.35
C ASN A 197 9.13 0.44 18.66
N ILE A 198 9.05 -0.83 18.26
CA ILE A 198 7.87 -1.40 17.60
C ILE A 198 7.49 -2.71 18.31
N THR A 199 6.31 -2.74 18.90
CA THR A 199 5.76 -3.92 19.55
C THR A 199 4.54 -4.41 18.79
N CYS A 200 4.47 -5.71 18.52
CA CYS A 200 3.27 -6.33 17.99
C CYS A 200 2.43 -6.97 19.11
N LEU A 201 1.16 -6.59 19.18
CA LEU A 201 0.22 -7.11 20.18
C LEU A 201 -0.25 -8.53 19.84
N ASN A 202 -0.66 -8.74 18.60
CA ASN A 202 -0.98 -10.06 18.08
C ASN A 202 0.28 -10.80 17.64
N LYS A 203 0.17 -12.13 17.56
CA LYS A 203 1.29 -13.02 17.20
C LYS A 203 1.19 -13.57 15.77
N GLU A 204 0.04 -13.38 15.13
CA GLU A 204 -0.27 -13.97 13.83
C GLU A 204 -0.97 -13.00 12.89
N VAL A 205 -0.75 -13.19 11.58
CA VAL A 205 -1.41 -12.47 10.49
C VAL A 205 -2.87 -12.91 10.48
N SER A 206 -3.76 -11.92 10.43
CA SER A 206 -5.19 -12.17 10.25
C SER A 206 -5.55 -12.13 8.77
N PHE A 207 -5.92 -13.27 8.19
CA PHE A 207 -6.35 -13.34 6.81
C PHE A 207 -7.81 -12.89 6.69
N LEU A 208 -8.05 -11.92 5.81
CA LEU A 208 -9.38 -11.35 5.60
C LEU A 208 -9.87 -11.65 4.18
N ASN A 209 -11.05 -12.23 4.11
CA ASN A 209 -11.81 -12.30 2.87
C ASN A 209 -12.08 -10.89 2.31
N LYS A 210 -11.94 -10.70 0.99
CA LYS A 210 -12.24 -9.43 0.31
C LYS A 210 -13.71 -9.02 0.38
N ASP A 211 -14.64 -9.87 0.81
CA ASP A 211 -16.06 -9.57 0.87
C ASP A 211 -16.44 -8.63 2.03
N HIS A 212 -16.62 -7.34 1.70
CA HIS A 212 -17.02 -6.31 2.67
C HIS A 212 -18.41 -6.52 3.26
N ARG A 213 -19.25 -7.37 2.65
CA ARG A 213 -20.58 -7.70 3.17
C ARG A 213 -20.50 -8.62 4.39
N LYS A 214 -19.41 -9.39 4.52
CA LYS A 214 -19.11 -10.22 5.69
C LYS A 214 -18.38 -9.43 6.76
N ASN A 215 -17.41 -8.61 6.36
CA ASN A 215 -16.65 -7.76 7.27
C ASN A 215 -16.33 -6.42 6.59
N ASN A 216 -16.86 -5.31 7.13
CA ASN A 216 -16.64 -3.99 6.55
C ASN A 216 -15.15 -3.61 6.47
N THR A 217 -14.30 -4.14 7.35
CA THR A 217 -12.85 -3.93 7.32
C THR A 217 -12.20 -4.40 6.00
N ALA A 218 -12.83 -5.33 5.28
CA ALA A 218 -12.38 -5.74 3.95
C ALA A 218 -12.38 -4.59 2.92
N ASN A 219 -13.06 -3.45 3.18
CA ASN A 219 -12.89 -2.25 2.35
C ASN A 219 -11.45 -1.74 2.32
N PHE A 220 -10.68 -1.92 3.40
CA PHE A 220 -9.26 -1.54 3.43
C PHE A 220 -8.41 -2.50 2.59
N ILE A 221 -8.69 -3.81 2.61
CA ILE A 221 -8.07 -4.79 1.71
C ILE A 221 -8.36 -4.44 0.25
N GLN A 222 -9.63 -4.17 -0.08
CA GLN A 222 -10.01 -3.75 -1.44
C GLN A 222 -9.35 -2.41 -1.85
N LEU A 223 -9.12 -1.50 -0.89
CA LEU A 223 -8.45 -0.23 -1.16
C LEU A 223 -6.97 -0.44 -1.48
N VAL A 224 -6.23 -1.22 -0.68
CA VAL A 224 -4.81 -1.49 -0.94
C VAL A 224 -4.63 -2.25 -2.25
N ASP A 225 -5.51 -3.21 -2.57
CA ASP A 225 -5.54 -3.93 -3.86
C ASP A 225 -5.68 -2.96 -5.04
N VAL A 226 -6.59 -1.99 -4.95
CA VAL A 226 -6.77 -0.98 -6.01
C VAL A 226 -5.55 -0.10 -6.17
N ILE A 227 -4.96 0.38 -5.07
CA ILE A 227 -3.76 1.24 -5.11
C ILE A 227 -2.59 0.44 -5.70
N LEU A 228 -2.37 -0.77 -5.21
CA LEU A 228 -1.31 -1.68 -5.63
C LEU A 228 -1.46 -2.06 -7.10
N GLY A 229 -2.63 -2.54 -7.51
CA GLY A 229 -2.94 -2.92 -8.88
C GLY A 229 -2.77 -1.76 -9.86
N SER A 230 -3.20 -0.55 -9.48
CA SER A 230 -3.03 0.66 -10.30
C SER A 230 -1.56 1.07 -10.42
N ALA A 231 -0.77 0.96 -9.34
CA ALA A 231 0.67 1.21 -9.36
C ALA A 231 1.41 0.20 -10.23
N VAL A 232 1.15 -1.09 -10.04
CA VAL A 232 1.75 -2.17 -10.83
C VAL A 232 1.40 -2.01 -12.31
N ASN A 233 0.15 -1.65 -12.63
CA ASN A 233 -0.23 -1.45 -14.02
C ASN A 233 0.37 -0.18 -14.63
N ASN A 234 0.60 0.89 -13.86
CA ASN A 234 1.39 2.04 -14.31
C ASN A 234 2.83 1.63 -14.66
N LEU A 235 3.42 0.77 -13.83
CA LEU A 235 4.79 0.31 -13.97
C LEU A 235 5.00 -0.77 -15.04
N HIS A 236 3.99 -1.60 -15.33
CA HIS A 236 4.12 -2.74 -16.25
C HIS A 236 3.21 -2.66 -17.48
N ASN A 237 2.26 -1.72 -17.55
CA ASN A 237 1.24 -1.64 -18.61
C ASN A 237 0.63 -3.02 -18.94
N SER A 238 0.22 -3.74 -17.90
CA SER A 238 -0.01 -5.18 -17.96
C SER A 238 -1.41 -5.61 -18.40
N THR A 239 -2.31 -4.67 -18.65
CA THR A 239 -3.69 -4.97 -19.04
C THR A 239 -4.17 -4.04 -20.16
N LYS A 240 -5.07 -4.57 -20.99
CA LYS A 240 -5.81 -3.83 -22.03
C LYS A 240 -7.27 -3.60 -21.66
N ASN A 241 -7.73 -4.10 -20.50
CA ASN A 241 -9.10 -3.87 -20.05
C ASN A 241 -9.35 -2.37 -19.86
N GLU A 242 -10.41 -1.85 -20.49
CA GLU A 242 -10.70 -0.42 -20.54
C GLU A 242 -10.82 0.21 -19.14
N HIS A 243 -11.54 -0.42 -18.23
CA HIS A 243 -11.77 0.12 -16.89
C HIS A 243 -10.49 0.13 -16.04
N LYS A 244 -9.68 -0.92 -16.12
CA LYS A 244 -8.37 -0.95 -15.46
C LYS A 244 -7.44 0.11 -16.05
N VAL A 245 -7.44 0.28 -17.38
CA VAL A 245 -6.66 1.32 -18.06
C VAL A 245 -7.09 2.70 -17.61
N LYS A 246 -8.40 2.97 -17.55
CA LYS A 246 -8.94 4.26 -17.11
C LYS A 246 -8.61 4.57 -15.65
N LEU A 247 -8.73 3.58 -14.76
CA LEU A 247 -8.31 3.73 -13.36
C LEU A 247 -6.80 3.99 -13.25
N THR A 248 -6.01 3.26 -14.05
CA THR A 248 -4.55 3.44 -14.10
C THR A 248 -4.19 4.87 -14.50
N GLU A 249 -4.89 5.43 -15.49
CA GLU A 249 -4.75 6.82 -15.96
C GLU A 249 -5.12 7.83 -14.88
N ASP A 250 -6.24 7.60 -14.18
CA ASP A 250 -6.63 8.40 -13.04
C ASP A 250 -5.46 8.45 -12.02
N PHE A 251 -4.91 7.29 -11.64
CA PHE A 251 -3.79 7.20 -10.67
C PHE A 251 -2.43 7.70 -11.19
N SER A 252 -2.19 7.75 -12.51
CA SER A 252 -0.86 7.97 -13.08
C SER A 252 -0.15 9.22 -12.55
N GLY A 253 -0.88 10.32 -12.32
CA GLY A 253 -0.29 11.55 -11.78
C GLY A 253 0.28 11.38 -10.36
N LEU A 254 -0.40 10.59 -9.51
CA LEU A 254 0.06 10.27 -8.17
C LEU A 254 1.28 9.33 -8.23
N ILE A 255 1.17 8.26 -9.00
CA ILE A 255 2.24 7.26 -9.15
C ILE A 255 3.51 7.91 -9.68
N LYS A 256 3.39 8.77 -10.71
CA LYS A 256 4.52 9.53 -11.25
C LYS A 256 5.25 10.33 -10.19
N ARG A 257 4.52 11.04 -9.33
CA ARG A 257 5.14 11.83 -8.24
C ARG A 257 5.83 10.95 -7.20
N LEU A 258 5.20 9.84 -6.80
CA LEU A 258 5.77 8.92 -5.82
C LEU A 258 7.02 8.20 -6.35
N VAL A 259 7.10 7.99 -7.66
CA VAL A 259 8.25 7.35 -8.31
C VAL A 259 9.35 8.36 -8.64
N GLU A 260 9.03 9.55 -9.15
CA GLU A 260 10.05 10.50 -9.64
C GLU A 260 10.47 11.54 -8.60
N SER A 261 9.61 11.88 -7.65
CA SER A 261 9.86 12.95 -6.67
C SER A 261 9.21 12.64 -5.32
N PRO A 262 9.47 11.47 -4.70
CA PRO A 262 8.77 11.00 -3.50
C PRO A 262 8.81 11.99 -2.32
N GLU A 263 9.87 12.79 -2.22
CA GLU A 263 10.14 13.68 -1.08
C GLU A 263 9.85 15.16 -1.37
N ASN A 264 8.99 15.50 -2.35
CA ASN A 264 8.72 16.90 -2.70
C ASN A 264 7.66 17.54 -1.79
N PRO A 265 8.02 18.43 -0.85
CA PRO A 265 7.06 19.08 0.03
C PRO A 265 6.21 20.15 -0.68
N ASN A 266 6.66 20.67 -1.82
CA ASN A 266 6.02 21.76 -2.55
C ASN A 266 4.98 21.29 -3.58
N SER A 267 4.62 20.02 -3.55
CA SER A 267 3.66 19.47 -4.49
C SER A 267 2.23 19.90 -4.18
N THR A 268 1.59 20.56 -5.15
CA THR A 268 0.18 20.97 -5.08
C THR A 268 -0.82 19.86 -5.43
N TYR A 269 -0.35 18.70 -5.89
CA TYR A 269 -1.22 17.65 -6.43
C TYR A 269 -1.96 16.83 -5.36
N CYS A 270 -1.30 16.60 -4.23
CA CYS A 270 -1.78 15.79 -3.12
C CYS A 270 -1.07 16.28 -1.87
N LYS A 271 -1.80 16.92 -0.95
CA LYS A 271 -1.22 17.59 0.22
C LYS A 271 -0.39 16.61 1.06
N ASP A 272 0.83 17.02 1.41
CA ASP A 272 1.76 16.31 2.29
C ASP A 272 2.02 14.84 1.92
N TYR A 273 1.87 14.44 0.64
CA TYR A 273 1.99 13.02 0.27
C TYR A 273 3.34 12.40 0.67
N TYR A 274 4.43 13.17 0.63
CA TYR A 274 5.78 12.70 0.95
C TYR A 274 5.90 12.12 2.38
N LYS A 275 5.04 12.57 3.30
CA LYS A 275 4.99 12.10 4.69
C LYS A 275 4.11 10.87 4.92
N ARG A 276 3.41 10.38 3.89
CA ARG A 276 2.34 9.39 4.05
C ARG A 276 2.22 8.37 2.92
N MET A 277 2.83 8.62 1.77
CA MET A 277 2.75 7.76 0.60
C MET A 277 4.13 7.50 0.05
N ASN A 278 4.39 6.25 -0.30
CA ASN A 278 5.69 5.84 -0.81
C ASN A 278 5.55 4.74 -1.86
N ILE A 279 6.35 4.84 -2.92
CA ILE A 279 6.61 3.73 -3.86
C ILE A 279 8.12 3.65 -4.04
N SER A 280 8.73 2.59 -3.52
CA SER A 280 10.17 2.35 -3.63
C SER A 280 10.46 0.99 -4.25
N PHE A 281 11.70 0.82 -4.70
CA PHE A 281 12.16 -0.36 -5.42
C PHE A 281 13.46 -0.90 -4.81
N PHE A 282 13.68 -2.19 -4.94
CA PHE A 282 14.86 -2.88 -4.45
C PHE A 282 15.19 -4.10 -5.34
N PRO A 283 16.46 -4.49 -5.51
CA PRO A 283 17.64 -3.67 -5.29
C PRO A 283 17.94 -2.79 -6.51
N LYS A 284 18.67 -1.70 -6.29
CA LYS A 284 19.12 -0.80 -7.36
C LYS A 284 20.08 -1.52 -8.31
N GLN A 285 21.01 -2.30 -7.76
CA GLN A 285 22.04 -3.04 -8.47
C GLN A 285 21.94 -4.54 -8.16
N ASN A 286 22.60 -5.38 -8.95
CA ASN A 286 22.68 -6.81 -8.67
C ASN A 286 23.43 -7.02 -7.35
N ILE A 287 22.86 -7.86 -6.47
CA ILE A 287 23.50 -8.25 -5.22
C ILE A 287 24.35 -9.49 -5.54
N ASN A 288 25.68 -9.37 -5.49
CA ASN A 288 26.61 -10.50 -5.63
C ASN A 288 27.46 -10.59 -4.35
N PRO A 289 27.48 -11.74 -3.64
CA PRO A 289 28.20 -11.89 -2.36
C PRO A 289 29.72 -11.94 -2.51
N LYS A 290 30.27 -12.09 -3.72
CA LYS A 290 31.72 -12.20 -3.95
C LYS A 290 32.47 -10.85 -3.95
N ASP A 291 31.77 -9.73 -3.77
CA ASP A 291 32.36 -8.39 -3.80
C ASP A 291 32.79 -7.89 -2.40
N GLU A 292 33.48 -8.72 -1.61
CA GLU A 292 33.76 -8.53 -0.17
C GLU A 292 34.34 -7.17 0.28
N TYR A 293 35.03 -6.41 -0.58
CA TYR A 293 35.81 -5.23 -0.15
C TYR A 293 35.20 -3.85 -0.54
N LEU A 294 34.17 -3.81 -1.40
CA LEU A 294 33.48 -2.55 -1.79
C LEU A 294 32.12 -2.37 -1.10
N GLU A 295 31.83 -3.22 -0.12
CA GLU A 295 30.48 -3.79 0.06
C GLU A 295 29.57 -3.03 1.03
N TYR A 296 30.09 -2.36 2.05
CA TYR A 296 29.21 -1.76 3.06
C TYR A 296 28.40 -0.56 2.51
N LYS A 297 29.06 0.40 1.86
CA LYS A 297 28.38 1.58 1.29
C LYS A 297 27.44 1.24 0.14
N LYS A 298 27.79 0.24 -0.70
CA LYS A 298 26.92 -0.24 -1.77
C LYS A 298 25.69 -0.98 -1.21
N ARG A 299 25.83 -1.76 -0.14
CA ARG A 299 24.70 -2.45 0.52
C ARG A 299 23.73 -1.47 1.21
N MET A 300 24.22 -0.35 1.73
CA MET A 300 23.44 0.64 2.49
C MET A 300 22.48 1.51 1.65
N ASN A 301 22.56 1.49 0.30
CA ASN A 301 21.73 2.32 -0.57
C ASN A 301 21.16 1.56 -1.78
N GLN A 302 20.54 0.41 -1.51
CA GLN A 302 19.93 -0.44 -2.53
C GLN A 302 18.43 -0.15 -2.76
N PHE A 303 17.78 0.54 -1.84
CA PHE A 303 16.43 1.08 -2.08
C PHE A 303 16.51 2.29 -3.00
N TYR A 304 15.61 2.39 -3.96
CA TYR A 304 15.62 3.49 -4.91
C TYR A 304 14.23 3.88 -5.39
N HIS A 305 14.18 5.04 -6.03
CA HIS A 305 13.03 5.60 -6.74
C HIS A 305 13.43 5.88 -8.20
N GLY A 306 12.48 6.27 -9.05
CA GLY A 306 12.75 6.60 -10.45
C GLY A 306 12.80 5.39 -11.39
N ARG A 307 12.08 4.31 -11.06
CA ARG A 307 11.84 3.23 -12.03
C ARG A 307 10.96 3.75 -13.19
N GLU A 308 11.18 3.22 -14.39
CA GLU A 308 10.38 3.56 -15.57
C GLU A 308 8.88 3.27 -15.38
N ILE A 309 8.04 4.22 -15.78
CA ILE A 309 6.56 4.09 -15.79
C ILE A 309 6.11 3.76 -17.21
N VAL A 310 6.15 2.46 -17.55
CA VAL A 310 5.88 1.95 -18.90
C VAL A 310 4.53 2.42 -19.47
N PHE A 311 3.52 2.54 -18.61
CA PHE A 311 2.18 2.96 -19.00
C PHE A 311 2.12 4.38 -19.57
N LEU A 312 2.97 5.29 -19.08
CA LEU A 312 3.02 6.66 -19.60
C LEU A 312 3.82 6.72 -20.90
N ASN A 313 4.87 5.92 -21.02
CA ASN A 313 5.75 5.90 -22.20
C ASN A 313 5.06 5.32 -23.45
N ARG A 314 4.04 4.46 -23.29
CA ARG A 314 3.25 3.92 -24.42
C ARG A 314 2.54 5.02 -25.24
N ARG A 315 2.28 6.18 -24.63
CA ARG A 315 1.61 7.32 -25.29
C ARG A 315 2.60 8.19 -26.04
N GLN A 316 3.84 8.34 -25.55
CA GLN A 316 4.88 9.10 -26.25
C GLN A 316 5.29 8.44 -27.57
N LYS A 317 5.31 7.10 -27.63
CA LYS A 317 5.63 6.36 -28.87
C LYS A 317 4.58 6.49 -29.99
N ARG A 318 3.41 7.10 -29.73
CA ARG A 318 2.37 7.33 -30.76
C ARG A 318 2.45 8.71 -31.42
N LEU A 319 3.36 9.58 -30.95
CA LEU A 319 3.51 10.96 -31.41
C LEU A 319 4.68 11.15 -32.41
N PHE A 320 5.30 10.06 -32.85
CA PHE A 320 6.38 10.05 -33.84
C PHE A 320 6.08 9.07 -34.96
#